data_AF-A0A0D6DZB3-F1
#
_entry.id   AF-A0A0D6DZB3-F1
#
_cell.length_a   1.000
_cell.length_b   1.000
_cell.length_c   1.000
_cell.angle_alpha   90.00
_cell.angle_beta   90.00
_cell.angle_gamma   90.00
#
_symmetry.space_group_name_H-M   'P 1'
#
loop_
_entity.id
_entity.type
_entity.pdbx_description
1 polymer ?
#
loop_
_entity_poly.entity_id
_entity_poly.type
_entity_poly.pdbx_seq_one_letter_code
_entity_poly.pdbx_strand_id
1 'polypeptide(L)'
;MPIELTKSKSKNHASGILTDKNKQSFKFALTGSLDNNFCFKALNKAQLATFHKFIDEILSKQMTISEVDKAFLRTKGPVEKKEVYGKTRTIQHYGKKRTPFRIHGYFNSESYFVIYQIDPEHKKHK
;
A
#
# COMPACT_ATOMS: atom_id res chain seq x y z
N MET A 1 13.65 60.33 -5.92
CA MET A 1 14.44 59.40 -5.09
C MET A 1 13.55 58.95 -3.92
N PRO A 2 13.56 57.69 -3.45
CA PRO A 2 14.51 56.59 -3.74
C PRO A 2 14.31 55.86 -5.10
N ILE A 3 14.21 54.53 -5.10
CA ILE A 3 14.92 53.61 -6.01
C ILE A 3 14.12 52.31 -6.26
N GLU A 4 14.29 51.71 -7.43
CA GLU A 4 13.77 50.37 -7.77
C GLU A 4 14.64 49.23 -7.20
N LEU A 5 14.01 48.19 -6.62
CA LEU A 5 14.71 46.95 -6.28
C LEU A 5 14.47 45.82 -7.31
N THR A 6 15.45 45.69 -8.20
CA THR A 6 16.01 44.44 -8.72
C THR A 6 15.05 43.30 -9.13
N LYS A 7 14.93 43.13 -10.45
CA LYS A 7 14.50 41.87 -11.11
C LYS A 7 15.33 40.70 -10.57
N SER A 8 14.72 39.80 -9.78
CA SER A 8 15.39 38.58 -9.33
C SER A 8 15.50 37.58 -10.48
N LYS A 9 16.64 36.89 -10.56
CA LYS A 9 16.99 36.02 -11.69
C LYS A 9 16.14 34.75 -11.72
N SER A 10 16.06 34.14 -12.92
CA SER A 10 15.47 32.82 -13.15
C SER A 10 15.82 31.84 -12.03
N LYS A 11 14.80 31.35 -11.32
CA LYS A 11 14.93 30.11 -10.55
C LYS A 11 14.93 28.98 -11.56
N ASN A 12 16.12 28.49 -11.89
CA ASN A 12 16.26 27.22 -12.59
C ASN A 12 15.37 26.19 -11.90
N HIS A 13 14.45 25.56 -12.63
CA HIS A 13 13.75 24.39 -12.14
C HIS A 13 14.81 23.30 -11.96
N ALA A 14 15.31 23.14 -10.73
CA ALA A 14 16.04 21.95 -10.35
C ALA A 14 15.15 20.76 -10.72
N SER A 15 15.64 19.90 -11.62
CA SER A 15 14.91 18.72 -12.06
C SER A 15 14.64 17.85 -10.85
N GLY A 16 13.42 17.95 -10.33
CA GLY A 16 13.03 17.31 -9.08
C GLY A 16 13.38 15.83 -9.16
N ILE A 17 14.22 15.36 -8.23
CA ILE A 17 14.68 13.97 -8.23
C ILE A 17 13.42 13.10 -8.21
N LEU A 18 13.17 12.40 -9.33
CA LEU A 18 12.14 11.38 -9.39
C LEU A 18 12.60 10.25 -8.45
N THR A 19 12.18 10.36 -7.20
CA THR A 19 12.35 9.32 -6.17
C THR A 19 11.46 8.16 -6.56
N ASP A 20 11.99 7.34 -7.46
CA ASP A 20 11.44 6.08 -7.95
C ASP A 20 10.61 5.41 -6.85
N LYS A 21 9.28 5.38 -7.07
CA LYS A 21 8.32 4.98 -6.02
C LYS A 21 8.64 3.58 -5.48
N ASN A 22 9.21 2.72 -6.33
CA ASN A 22 9.60 1.37 -5.99
C ASN A 22 10.75 1.32 -4.95
N LYS A 23 11.54 2.39 -4.82
CA LYS A 23 12.63 2.54 -3.83
C LYS A 23 12.21 3.26 -2.55
N GLN A 24 10.96 3.72 -2.45
CA GLN A 24 10.43 4.31 -1.22
C GLN A 24 10.10 3.19 -0.21
N SER A 25 10.34 3.43 1.08
CA SER A 25 9.95 2.51 2.15
C SER A 25 8.45 2.21 2.10
N PHE A 26 8.05 0.94 2.25
CA PHE A 26 6.66 0.54 2.26
C PHE A 26 5.97 1.03 3.54
N LYS A 27 4.81 1.66 3.40
CA LYS A 27 4.02 2.21 4.51
C LYS A 27 2.59 1.69 4.45
N PHE A 28 2.04 1.30 5.60
CA PHE A 28 0.63 0.95 5.73
C PHE A 28 -0.20 2.16 6.14
N ALA A 29 -1.46 2.19 5.73
CA ALA A 29 -2.45 3.14 6.22
C ALA A 29 -3.84 2.49 6.35
N LEU A 30 -4.64 2.99 7.30
CA LEU A 30 -6.05 2.66 7.48
C LEU A 30 -6.83 3.98 7.43
N THR A 31 -7.38 4.34 6.26
CA THR A 31 -7.97 5.66 6.01
C THR A 31 -9.49 5.64 5.89
N GLY A 32 -10.14 4.58 6.38
CA GLY A 32 -11.58 4.36 6.25
C GLY A 32 -12.00 2.99 6.76
N SER A 33 -13.31 2.72 6.74
CA SER A 33 -13.88 1.45 7.21
C SER A 33 -13.47 0.29 6.31
N LEU A 34 -12.70 -0.66 6.86
CA LEU A 34 -12.48 -1.96 6.22
C LEU A 34 -13.83 -2.66 5.99
N ASP A 35 -13.87 -3.53 4.98
CA ASP A 35 -15.02 -4.39 4.69
C ASP A 35 -15.45 -5.17 5.95
N ASN A 36 -16.74 -5.15 6.27
CA ASN A 36 -17.29 -5.79 7.46
C ASN A 36 -17.03 -7.30 7.56
N ASN A 37 -16.78 -7.98 6.43
CA ASN A 37 -16.48 -9.41 6.40
C ASN A 37 -14.97 -9.71 6.39
N PHE A 38 -14.12 -8.68 6.19
CA PHE A 38 -12.67 -8.78 6.06
C PHE A 38 -11.94 -7.70 6.89
N CYS A 39 -12.46 -7.41 8.09
CA CYS A 39 -11.84 -6.52 9.07
C CYS A 39 -11.44 -7.28 10.34
N PHE A 40 -10.82 -6.60 11.31
CA PHE A 40 -10.24 -7.22 12.50
C PHE A 40 -11.20 -8.14 13.28
N LYS A 41 -12.52 -7.86 13.29
CA LYS A 41 -13.53 -8.70 13.97
C LYS A 41 -13.75 -10.07 13.30
N ALA A 42 -13.36 -10.21 12.03
CA ALA A 42 -13.42 -11.47 11.29
C ALA A 42 -12.17 -12.35 11.48
N LEU A 43 -11.16 -11.87 12.22
CA LEU A 43 -9.92 -12.58 12.49
C LEU A 43 -9.98 -13.32 13.83
N ASN A 44 -9.76 -14.63 13.82
CA ASN A 44 -9.47 -15.39 15.04
C ASN A 44 -8.04 -15.11 15.55
N LYS A 45 -7.73 -15.55 16.79
CA LYS A 45 -6.43 -15.30 17.44
C LYS A 45 -5.20 -15.74 16.61
N ALA A 46 -5.28 -16.85 15.87
CA ALA A 46 -4.18 -17.33 15.02
C ALA A 46 -4.06 -16.52 13.71
N GLN A 47 -5.18 -16.12 13.13
CA GLN A 47 -5.23 -15.26 11.94
C GLN A 47 -4.73 -13.84 12.27
N LEU A 48 -5.08 -13.30 13.44
CA LEU A 48 -4.57 -12.03 13.95
C LEU A 48 -3.05 -12.08 14.22
N ALA A 49 -2.55 -13.17 14.80
CA ALA A 49 -1.11 -13.39 14.95
C ALA A 49 -0.39 -13.53 13.59
N THR A 50 -1.07 -14.05 12.56
CA THR A 50 -0.56 -14.09 11.17
C THR A 50 -0.51 -12.69 10.55
N PHE A 51 -1.56 -11.87 10.72
CA PHE A 51 -1.57 -10.47 10.31
C PHE A 51 -0.44 -9.69 10.98
N HIS A 52 -0.30 -9.80 12.30
CA HIS A 52 0.77 -9.12 13.05
C HIS A 52 2.15 -9.51 12.51
N LYS A 53 2.45 -10.80 12.37
CA LYS A 53 3.73 -11.29 11.84
C LYS A 53 3.99 -10.84 10.40
N PHE A 54 2.95 -10.67 9.59
CA PHE A 54 3.09 -10.17 8.22
C PHE A 54 3.47 -8.68 8.17
N ILE A 55 2.80 -7.84 8.97
CA ILE A 55 3.11 -6.40 9.07
C ILE A 55 4.50 -6.20 9.69
N ASP A 56 4.79 -6.93 10.77
CA ASP A 56 6.08 -6.92 11.47
C ASP A 56 7.25 -7.35 10.56
N GLU A 57 7.07 -8.41 9.74
CA GLU A 57 8.10 -8.87 8.80
C GLU A 57 8.50 -7.81 7.75
N ILE A 58 7.58 -6.87 7.43
CA ILE A 58 7.83 -5.77 6.49
C ILE A 58 8.42 -4.55 7.20
N LEU A 59 7.87 -4.17 8.36
CA LEU A 59 8.27 -2.96 9.09
C LEU A 59 9.63 -3.13 9.80
N SER A 60 9.88 -4.26 10.46
CA SER A 60 11.16 -4.54 11.14
C SER A 60 12.36 -4.52 10.18
N LYS A 61 12.13 -4.96 8.94
CA LYS A 61 13.12 -4.95 7.84
C LYS A 61 13.14 -3.64 7.04
N GLN A 62 12.27 -2.68 7.34
CA GLN A 62 12.14 -1.37 6.67
C GLN A 62 12.03 -1.46 5.14
N MET A 63 11.40 -2.53 4.62
CA MET A 63 11.44 -2.90 3.20
C MET A 63 10.90 -1.80 2.27
N THR A 64 11.53 -1.64 1.10
CA THR A 64 11.01 -0.78 0.03
C THR A 64 9.81 -1.42 -0.69
N ILE A 65 9.05 -0.61 -1.43
CA ILE A 65 7.92 -1.08 -2.24
C ILE A 65 8.35 -2.21 -3.21
N SER A 66 9.51 -2.07 -3.87
CA SER A 66 10.06 -3.10 -4.77
C SER A 66 10.33 -4.44 -4.10
N GLU A 67 10.76 -4.42 -2.83
CA GLU A 67 11.09 -5.62 -2.07
C GLU A 67 9.83 -6.29 -1.52
N VAL A 68 8.84 -5.51 -1.08
CA VAL A 68 7.53 -6.03 -0.67
C VAL A 68 6.79 -6.62 -1.87
N ASP A 69 6.85 -5.97 -3.03
CA ASP A 69 6.32 -6.51 -4.29
C ASP A 69 6.98 -7.85 -4.63
N LYS A 70 8.32 -7.89 -4.68
CA LYS A 70 9.11 -9.09 -5.00
C LYS A 70 8.86 -10.25 -4.03
N ALA A 71 8.63 -9.97 -2.75
CA ALA A 71 8.46 -10.98 -1.70
C ALA A 71 7.01 -11.46 -1.50
N PHE A 72 6.02 -10.58 -1.70
CA PHE A 72 4.65 -10.81 -1.23
C PHE A 72 3.54 -10.54 -2.25
N LEU A 73 3.78 -9.83 -3.37
CA LEU A 73 2.71 -9.52 -4.32
C LEU A 73 2.23 -10.76 -5.08
N ARG A 74 0.91 -10.93 -5.15
CA ARG A 74 0.26 -12.04 -5.89
C ARG A 74 -0.03 -11.65 -7.33
N THR A 75 0.98 -11.79 -8.18
CA THR A 75 0.91 -11.55 -9.64
C THR A 75 0.11 -12.59 -10.44
N LYS A 76 -0.45 -13.63 -9.81
CA LYS A 76 -1.27 -14.66 -10.47
C LYS A 76 -2.77 -14.31 -10.41
N GLY A 77 -3.26 -13.65 -11.45
CA GLY A 77 -4.68 -13.34 -11.68
C GLY A 77 -4.85 -12.22 -12.70
N PRO A 78 -6.10 -11.86 -13.06
CA PRO A 78 -6.37 -10.59 -13.73
C PRO A 78 -6.06 -9.41 -12.79
N VAL A 79 -5.79 -8.24 -13.36
CA VAL A 79 -5.65 -7.00 -12.58
C VAL A 79 -7.01 -6.59 -12.02
N GLU A 80 -7.18 -6.68 -10.70
CA GLU A 80 -8.44 -6.36 -10.06
C GLU A 80 -8.64 -4.84 -9.95
N LYS A 81 -9.78 -4.36 -10.44
CA LYS A 81 -10.25 -2.98 -10.24
C LYS A 81 -11.57 -3.02 -9.49
N LYS A 82 -11.66 -2.25 -8.40
CA LYS A 82 -12.87 -2.12 -7.58
C LYS A 82 -13.13 -0.66 -7.25
N GLU A 83 -14.39 -0.32 -7.03
CA GLU A 83 -14.73 0.94 -6.38
C GLU A 83 -14.49 0.80 -4.87
N VAL A 84 -13.69 1.71 -4.30
CA VAL A 84 -13.41 1.75 -2.87
C VAL A 84 -13.47 3.20 -2.41
N TYR A 85 -14.43 3.52 -1.54
CA TYR A 85 -14.76 4.89 -1.11
C TYR A 85 -15.00 5.85 -2.29
N GLY A 86 -15.99 5.56 -3.15
CA GLY A 86 -16.43 6.45 -4.23
C GLY A 86 -15.44 6.63 -5.39
N LYS A 87 -14.42 5.77 -5.51
CA LYS A 87 -13.36 5.86 -6.52
C LYS A 87 -12.93 4.48 -6.99
N THR A 88 -12.82 4.29 -8.30
CA THR A 88 -12.21 3.10 -8.91
C THR A 88 -10.71 3.05 -8.62
N ARG A 89 -10.23 1.94 -8.06
CA ARG A 89 -8.82 1.73 -7.69
C ARG A 89 -8.34 0.37 -8.19
N THR A 90 -7.10 0.31 -8.64
CA THR A 90 -6.39 -0.96 -8.88
C THR A 90 -6.03 -1.56 -7.52
N ILE A 91 -6.45 -2.79 -7.27
CA ILE A 91 -6.22 -3.49 -6.02
C ILE A 91 -4.97 -4.36 -6.14
N GLN A 92 -4.08 -4.25 -5.15
CA GLN A 92 -2.95 -5.15 -4.97
C GLN A 92 -3.24 -6.16 -3.86
N HIS A 93 -2.77 -7.39 -4.05
CA HIS A 93 -2.95 -8.51 -3.14
C HIS A 93 -1.60 -8.96 -2.60
N TYR A 94 -1.28 -8.61 -1.35
CA TYR A 94 -0.03 -9.04 -0.70
C TYR A 94 -0.30 -10.21 0.24
N GLY A 95 0.51 -11.28 0.14
CA GLY A 95 0.42 -12.43 1.03
C GLY A 95 1.51 -13.47 0.72
N LYS A 96 2.12 -14.05 1.76
CA LYS A 96 3.30 -14.92 1.65
C LYS A 96 3.06 -16.12 0.70
N LYS A 97 4.07 -16.55 -0.05
CA LYS A 97 3.90 -17.62 -1.05
C LYS A 97 3.37 -18.91 -0.39
N ARG A 98 2.39 -19.58 -1.04
CA ARG A 98 1.65 -20.76 -0.54
C ARG A 98 0.72 -20.55 0.68
N THR A 99 0.63 -19.37 1.30
CA THR A 99 -0.40 -19.12 2.34
C THR A 99 -1.76 -18.76 1.71
N PRO A 100 -2.88 -19.00 2.41
CA PRO A 100 -4.17 -18.42 2.04
C PRO A 100 -4.18 -16.91 2.31
N PHE A 101 -3.77 -16.51 3.52
CA PHE A 101 -3.74 -15.14 4.06
C PHE A 101 -3.24 -14.08 3.08
N ARG A 102 -3.98 -12.97 3.00
CA ARG A 102 -3.68 -11.75 2.25
C ARG A 102 -4.13 -10.50 2.98
N ILE A 103 -3.52 -9.38 2.60
CA ILE A 103 -4.13 -8.05 2.70
C ILE A 103 -4.44 -7.55 1.29
N HIS A 104 -5.61 -6.94 1.11
CA HIS A 104 -5.99 -6.27 -0.14
C HIS A 104 -6.06 -4.76 0.11
N GLY A 105 -5.55 -3.99 -0.86
CA GLY A 105 -5.37 -2.56 -0.71
C GLY A 105 -4.93 -1.87 -2.00
N TYR A 106 -4.63 -0.59 -1.90
CA TYR A 106 -4.20 0.25 -3.01
C TYR A 106 -3.18 1.28 -2.51
N PHE A 107 -2.32 1.78 -3.40
CA PHE A 107 -1.48 2.93 -3.07
C PHE A 107 -2.26 4.24 -3.20
N ASN A 108 -2.13 5.13 -2.21
CA ASN A 108 -2.64 6.51 -2.32
C ASN A 108 -1.65 7.43 -3.07
N SER A 109 -2.00 8.72 -3.18
CA SER A 109 -1.15 9.76 -3.77
C SER A 109 0.25 9.88 -3.14
N GLU A 110 0.35 9.59 -1.84
CA GLU A 110 1.55 9.71 -1.00
C GLU A 110 2.34 8.40 -0.87
N SER A 111 2.06 7.40 -1.72
CA SER A 111 2.68 6.07 -1.71
C SER A 111 2.43 5.22 -0.45
N TYR A 112 1.42 5.54 0.38
CA TYR A 112 0.95 4.64 1.43
C TYR A 112 0.06 3.56 0.85
N PHE A 113 0.30 2.31 1.24
CA PHE A 113 -0.59 1.19 0.96
C PHE A 113 -1.76 1.20 1.95
N VAL A 114 -2.93 1.61 1.46
CA VAL A 114 -4.16 1.61 2.25
C VAL A 114 -4.80 0.23 2.20
N ILE A 115 -4.94 -0.42 3.35
CA ILE A 115 -5.64 -1.70 3.48
C ILE A 115 -7.16 -1.42 3.54
N TYR A 116 -7.96 -2.18 2.76
CA TYR A 116 -9.43 -2.17 2.86
C TYR A 116 -10.04 -3.55 3.17
N GLN A 117 -9.30 -4.64 2.94
CA GLN A 117 -9.66 -6.00 3.36
C GLN A 117 -8.44 -6.75 3.91
N ILE A 118 -8.65 -7.54 4.95
CA ILE A 118 -7.73 -8.56 5.46
C ILE A 118 -8.42 -9.91 5.23
N ASP A 119 -7.94 -10.70 4.27
CA ASP A 119 -8.50 -12.01 3.90
C ASP A 119 -7.63 -13.12 4.51
N PRO A 120 -8.03 -13.75 5.63
CA PRO A 120 -7.19 -14.71 6.32
C PRO A 120 -7.11 -16.09 5.63
N GLU A 121 -8.15 -16.48 4.90
CA GLU A 121 -8.37 -17.88 4.49
C GLU A 121 -8.56 -18.07 2.98
N HIS A 122 -8.78 -16.98 2.22
CA HIS A 122 -9.08 -16.98 0.80
C HIS A 122 -10.05 -18.10 0.37
N LYS A 123 -11.22 -18.07 1.00
CA LYS A 123 -12.37 -18.89 0.60
C LYS A 123 -12.88 -18.41 -0.76
N LYS A 124 -12.22 -18.88 -1.82
CA LYS A 124 -12.87 -18.96 -3.13
C LYS A 124 -14.17 -19.74 -2.94
N HIS A 125 -15.24 -19.22 -3.52
CA HIS A 125 -16.49 -19.97 -3.65
C HIS A 125 -16.19 -21.31 -4.33
N LYS A 126 -16.83 -22.38 -3.83
CA LYS A 126 -17.04 -23.61 -4.60
C LYS A 126 -18.09 -23.35 -5.67
#